data_AF-A0A5N4B4I9-F1
#
_entry.id   AF-A0A5N4B4I9-F1
#
_cell.length_a   1.000
_cell.length_b   1.000
_cell.length_c   1.000
_cell.angle_alpha   90.00
_cell.angle_beta   90.00
_cell.angle_gamma   90.00
#
_symmetry.space_group_name_H-M   'P 1'
#
loop_
_entity.id
_entity.type
_entity.pdbx_description
1 polymer ?
#
loop_
_entity_poly.entity_id
_entity_poly.type
_entity_poly.pdbx_seq_one_letter_code
_entity_poly.pdbx_strand_id
1 'polypeptide(L)'
;MKLFVGILLLTGYHRLHYWSLDCDLNVSIVANAMSRNRFLEIKKYIHLADNDHFDKNDKMSKLRPLMTKLNQNFQQWGLFHEHLSIDEAMVKGKPVRFGYKNWMLCSSTGYTYGFDTYCGAKGTSKPEVNTLPLGSRVILDLLDIISVPSDHVVFFDNYFSSHGLLKLLKERGQRATGTVRDNRMRKCPFFGT
;
A
#
# COMPACT_ATOMS: atom_id res chain seq x y z
N MET A 1 -6.54 0.46 24.59
CA MET A 1 -6.12 0.52 23.17
C MET A 1 -6.45 1.83 22.46
N LYS A 2 -7.66 2.40 22.56
CA LYS A 2 -8.00 3.67 21.89
C LYS A 2 -7.03 4.82 22.20
N LEU A 3 -6.69 5.03 23.49
CA LEU A 3 -5.72 6.04 23.90
C LEU A 3 -4.33 5.82 23.30
N PHE A 4 -3.85 4.57 23.26
CA PHE A 4 -2.56 4.22 22.64
C PHE A 4 -2.53 4.61 21.15
N VAL A 5 -3.58 4.27 20.40
CA VAL A 5 -3.70 4.64 18.97
C VAL A 5 -3.81 6.16 18.81
N GLY A 6 -4.59 6.84 19.65
CA GLY A 6 -4.69 8.30 19.65
C GLY A 6 -3.35 8.99 19.87
N ILE A 7 -2.55 8.49 20.83
CA ILE A 7 -1.18 8.97 21.07
C ILE A 7 -0.29 8.70 19.86
N LEU A 8 -0.37 7.54 19.20
CA LEU A 8 0.39 7.26 17.98
C LEU A 8 0.06 8.25 16.85
N LEU A 9 -1.22 8.53 16.62
CA LEU A 9 -1.65 9.51 15.62
C LEU A 9 -1.11 10.91 15.94
N LEU A 10 -1.19 11.32 17.21
CA LEU A 10 -0.60 12.56 17.70
C LEU A 10 0.90 12.63 17.42
N THR A 11 1.65 11.55 17.66
CA THR A 11 3.09 11.51 17.36
C THR A 11 3.44 11.61 15.88
N GLY A 12 2.46 11.41 14.99
CA GLY A 12 2.65 11.61 13.55
C GLY A 12 2.76 13.09 13.16
N TYR A 13 1.96 13.95 13.80
CA TYR A 13 1.89 15.38 13.48
C TYR A 13 2.72 16.26 14.43
N HIS A 14 2.89 15.82 15.67
CA HIS A 14 3.62 16.52 16.72
C HIS A 14 4.82 15.66 17.14
N ARG A 15 5.97 16.25 17.47
CA ARG A 15 7.16 15.48 17.85
C ARG A 15 7.90 16.17 19.00
N LEU A 16 7.53 15.82 20.23
CA LEU A 16 8.17 16.30 21.46
C LEU A 16 8.42 15.15 22.44
N HIS A 17 9.08 15.47 23.55
CA HIS A 17 9.22 14.59 24.71
C HIS A 17 7.93 14.58 25.53
N TYR A 18 6.92 13.87 25.03
CA TYR A 18 5.54 13.84 25.56
C TYR A 18 5.38 13.64 27.08
N TRP A 19 6.32 12.93 27.70
CA TRP A 19 6.33 12.61 29.13
C TRP A 19 7.48 13.30 29.88
N SER A 20 8.06 14.37 29.31
CA SER A 20 9.05 15.16 30.04
C SER A 20 8.42 15.80 31.27
N LEU A 21 9.23 16.02 32.31
CA LEU A 21 8.85 16.80 33.48
C LEU A 21 9.17 18.29 33.30
N ASP A 22 9.95 18.64 32.27
CA ASP A 22 10.26 20.02 31.95
C ASP A 22 8.99 20.74 31.45
N CYS A 23 8.77 21.96 31.95
CA CYS A 23 7.52 22.70 31.74
C CYS A 23 7.27 23.09 30.27
N ASP A 24 8.31 23.20 29.46
CA ASP A 24 8.28 23.56 28.04
C ASP A 24 8.21 22.35 27.10
N LEU A 25 8.47 21.13 27.61
CA LEU A 25 8.46 19.89 26.82
C LEU A 25 7.29 18.96 27.17
N ASN A 26 6.69 19.11 28.35
CA ASN A 26 5.57 18.28 28.79
C ASN A 26 4.36 18.47 27.88
N VAL A 27 3.73 17.37 27.48
CA VAL A 27 2.47 17.39 26.75
C VAL A 27 1.40 16.80 27.64
N SER A 28 0.72 17.65 28.41
CA SER A 28 -0.16 17.21 29.50
C SER A 28 -1.30 16.32 29.03
N ILE A 29 -1.86 16.57 27.82
CA ILE A 29 -2.89 15.70 27.24
C ILE A 29 -2.40 14.26 27.03
N VAL A 30 -1.11 14.05 26.75
CA VAL A 30 -0.52 12.71 26.61
C VAL A 30 -0.12 12.13 27.95
N ALA A 31 0.59 12.91 28.77
CA ALA A 31 1.10 12.47 30.08
C ALA A 31 -0.04 12.04 31.01
N ASN A 32 -1.16 12.77 30.99
CA ASN A 32 -2.35 12.45 31.79
C ASN A 32 -3.16 11.29 31.22
N ALA A 33 -3.12 11.07 29.90
CA ALA A 33 -3.89 9.99 29.26
C ALA A 33 -3.27 8.60 29.47
N MET A 34 -1.94 8.49 29.45
CA MET A 34 -1.24 7.22 29.61
C MET A 34 0.18 7.47 30.09
N SER A 35 0.67 6.70 31.07
CA SER A 35 2.07 6.80 31.48
C SER A 35 3.03 6.31 30.38
N ARG A 36 4.25 6.87 30.35
CA ARG A 36 5.31 6.44 29.42
C ARG A 36 5.55 4.94 29.46
N ASN A 37 5.63 4.37 30.68
CA ASN A 37 5.90 2.95 30.87
C ASN A 37 4.79 2.08 30.28
N ARG A 38 3.52 2.46 30.50
CA ARG A 38 2.38 1.74 29.91
C ARG A 38 2.36 1.84 28.39
N PHE A 39 2.65 3.02 27.83
CA PHE A 39 2.74 3.20 26.39
C PHE A 39 3.82 2.31 25.76
N LEU A 40 5.02 2.29 26.36
CA LEU A 40 6.13 1.46 25.91
C LEU A 40 5.85 -0.05 26.06
N GLU A 41 5.19 -0.45 27.14
CA GLU A 41 4.77 -1.83 27.36
C GLU A 41 3.77 -2.28 26.28
N ILE A 42 2.71 -1.51 26.03
CA ILE A 42 1.75 -1.81 24.96
C ILE A 42 2.48 -1.87 23.60
N LYS A 43 3.35 -0.89 23.31
CA LYS A 43 4.12 -0.86 22.07
C LYS A 43 5.01 -2.09 21.88
N LYS A 44 5.56 -2.64 22.97
CA LYS A 44 6.42 -3.83 22.95
C LYS A 44 5.64 -5.12 22.69
N TYR A 45 4.43 -5.23 23.23
CA TYR A 45 3.64 -6.48 23.23
C TYR A 45 2.41 -6.44 22.33
N ILE A 46 2.29 -5.45 21.44
CA ILE A 46 1.15 -5.39 20.51
C ILE A 46 1.25 -6.52 19.47
N HIS A 47 0.19 -7.31 19.35
CA HIS A 47 0.04 -8.37 18.37
C HIS A 47 -1.21 -8.13 17.52
N LEU A 48 -1.12 -8.39 16.21
CA LEU A 48 -2.17 -8.13 15.23
C LEU A 48 -2.69 -9.40 14.56
N ALA A 49 -2.14 -10.55 14.93
CA ALA A 49 -2.52 -11.86 14.43
C ALA A 49 -2.41 -12.88 15.55
N ASP A 50 -3.18 -13.94 15.41
CA ASP A 50 -3.07 -15.12 16.25
C ASP A 50 -1.80 -15.90 15.89
N ASN A 51 -0.96 -16.20 16.89
CA ASN A 51 0.29 -16.93 16.69
C ASN A 51 0.09 -18.44 16.54
N ASP A 52 -1.09 -18.96 16.89
CA ASP A 52 -1.40 -20.38 16.75
C ASP A 52 -1.92 -20.71 15.33
N HIS A 53 -2.39 -19.70 14.60
CA HIS A 53 -3.06 -19.85 13.31
C HIS A 53 -2.46 -18.94 12.22
N PHE A 54 -1.14 -18.97 12.01
CA PHE A 54 -0.50 -18.19 10.94
C PHE A 54 -0.07 -19.05 9.74
N ASP A 55 -0.26 -18.50 8.54
CA ASP A 55 0.25 -19.10 7.31
C ASP A 55 1.77 -18.91 7.22
N LYS A 56 2.52 -20.02 7.26
CA LYS A 56 3.98 -20.04 7.14
C LYS A 56 4.46 -19.62 5.75
N ASN A 57 3.60 -19.72 4.72
CA ASN A 57 3.91 -19.32 3.37
C ASN A 57 3.67 -17.83 3.14
N ASP A 58 2.86 -17.16 3.96
CA ASP A 58 2.67 -15.71 3.92
C ASP A 58 3.68 -14.98 4.82
N LYS A 59 4.57 -14.22 4.19
CA LYS A 59 5.60 -13.43 4.89
C LYS A 59 4.98 -12.27 5.69
N MET A 60 3.76 -11.85 5.34
CA MET A 60 3.01 -10.81 6.04
C MET A 60 1.95 -11.38 6.97
N SER A 61 1.93 -12.70 7.24
CA SER A 61 0.88 -13.37 8.03
C SER A 61 0.58 -12.67 9.36
N LYS A 62 1.61 -12.17 10.06
CA LYS A 62 1.45 -11.43 11.34
C LYS A 62 0.78 -10.06 11.21
N LEU A 63 0.77 -9.46 10.01
CA LEU A 63 0.15 -8.17 9.71
C LEU A 63 -1.10 -8.31 8.82
N ARG A 64 -1.29 -9.48 8.21
CA ARG A 64 -2.36 -9.75 7.25
C ARG A 64 -3.74 -9.41 7.79
N PRO A 65 -4.13 -9.75 9.04
CA PRO A 65 -5.46 -9.38 9.55
C PRO A 65 -5.69 -7.87 9.57
N LEU A 66 -4.68 -7.09 9.96
CA LEU A 66 -4.76 -5.63 9.94
C LEU A 66 -4.82 -5.10 8.50
N MET A 67 -3.95 -5.57 7.61
CA MET A 67 -3.93 -5.15 6.21
C MET A 67 -5.27 -5.43 5.51
N THR A 68 -5.82 -6.63 5.70
CA THR A 68 -7.14 -7.02 5.18
C THR A 68 -8.22 -6.11 5.73
N LYS A 69 -8.22 -5.83 7.04
CA LYS A 69 -9.23 -4.94 7.64
C LYS A 69 -9.12 -3.50 7.11
N LEU A 70 -7.90 -3.00 6.91
CA LEU A 70 -7.67 -1.68 6.32
C LEU A 70 -8.19 -1.62 4.89
N ASN A 71 -7.82 -2.58 4.03
CA ASN A 71 -8.30 -2.64 2.64
C ASN A 71 -9.84 -2.73 2.58
N GLN A 72 -10.47 -3.54 3.42
CA GLN A 72 -11.94 -3.61 3.52
C GLN A 72 -12.55 -2.25 3.89
N ASN A 73 -12.00 -1.58 4.88
CA ASN A 73 -12.50 -0.26 5.30
C ASN A 73 -12.28 0.79 4.19
N PHE A 74 -11.13 0.77 3.52
CA PHE A 74 -10.84 1.67 2.41
C PHE A 74 -11.82 1.51 1.25
N GLN A 75 -12.19 0.27 0.93
CA GLN A 75 -13.18 -0.02 -0.10
C GLN A 75 -14.60 0.34 0.34
N GLN A 76 -14.92 0.12 1.62
CA GLN A 76 -16.24 0.43 2.16
C GLN A 76 -16.54 1.93 2.17
N TRP A 77 -15.55 2.76 2.50
CA TRP A 77 -15.73 4.20 2.67
C TRP A 77 -15.19 5.05 1.51
N GLY A 78 -14.44 4.44 0.59
CA GLY A 78 -13.91 5.09 -0.60
C GLY A 78 -14.89 5.02 -1.76
N LEU A 79 -15.23 6.18 -2.33
CA LEU A 79 -15.95 6.26 -3.60
C LEU A 79 -14.94 6.22 -4.75
N PHE A 80 -14.92 5.17 -5.57
CA PHE A 80 -13.98 5.06 -6.68
C PHE A 80 -14.12 6.24 -7.65
N HIS A 81 -13.01 6.93 -7.89
CA HIS A 81 -12.94 8.06 -8.81
C HIS A 81 -12.65 7.57 -10.22
N GLU A 82 -13.04 8.34 -11.25
CA GLU A 82 -12.70 8.00 -12.65
C GLU A 82 -11.18 7.83 -12.84
N HIS A 83 -10.36 8.71 -12.26
CA HIS A 83 -8.91 8.65 -12.41
C HIS A 83 -8.25 7.93 -11.22
N LEU A 84 -7.58 6.81 -11.52
CA LEU A 84 -6.93 5.95 -10.55
C LEU A 84 -5.44 5.80 -10.84
N SER A 85 -4.60 5.81 -9.81
CA SER A 85 -3.15 5.61 -9.94
C SER A 85 -2.71 4.35 -9.21
N ILE A 86 -1.85 3.56 -9.84
CA ILE A 86 -1.13 2.47 -9.17
C ILE A 86 0.36 2.79 -9.16
N ASP A 87 0.94 2.84 -7.95
CA ASP A 87 2.36 3.09 -7.76
C ASP A 87 2.89 2.46 -6.46
N GLU A 88 4.19 2.62 -6.22
CA GLU A 88 4.90 2.17 -5.04
C GLU A 88 5.07 3.26 -3.97
N ALA A 89 4.73 2.91 -2.72
CA ALA A 89 4.94 3.75 -1.54
C ALA A 89 5.93 3.10 -0.57
N MET A 90 6.84 3.90 -0.02
CA MET A 90 7.86 3.42 0.93
C MET A 90 7.45 3.72 2.38
N VAL A 91 7.19 2.67 3.17
CA VAL A 91 7.01 2.78 4.62
C VAL A 91 8.38 2.91 5.28
N LYS A 92 8.56 3.99 6.06
CA LYS A 92 9.84 4.55 6.57
C LYS A 92 10.68 5.38 5.57
N GLY A 93 10.13 5.67 4.38
CA GLY A 93 10.49 6.81 3.52
C GLY A 93 11.92 6.88 2.98
N LYS A 94 12.08 7.48 1.79
CA LYS A 94 13.38 8.06 1.40
C LYS A 94 13.59 9.34 2.24
N PRO A 95 14.83 9.68 2.67
CA PRO A 95 16.12 9.18 2.21
C PRO A 95 16.60 7.90 2.91
N VAL A 96 15.80 7.26 3.76
CA VAL A 96 16.19 6.03 4.44
C VAL A 96 16.30 4.90 3.41
N ARG A 97 17.50 4.34 3.25
CA ARG A 97 17.81 3.28 2.27
C ARG A 97 17.07 1.96 2.54
N PHE A 98 16.43 1.83 3.70
CA PHE A 98 15.79 0.61 4.18
C PHE A 98 14.35 0.91 4.57
N GLY A 99 13.41 0.16 4.00
CA GLY A 99 11.99 0.30 4.29
C GLY A 99 11.18 -0.82 3.62
N TYR A 100 9.89 -0.82 3.89
CA TYR A 100 8.95 -1.72 3.23
C TYR A 100 8.31 -1.01 2.05
N LYS A 101 8.21 -1.71 0.93
CA LYS A 101 7.57 -1.21 -0.28
C LYS A 101 6.13 -1.73 -0.33
N ASN A 102 5.17 -0.82 -0.45
CA ASN A 102 3.78 -1.14 -0.69
C ASN A 102 3.43 -0.79 -2.13
N TRP A 103 2.68 -1.65 -2.80
CA TRP A 103 1.96 -1.29 -4.02
C TRP A 103 0.59 -0.77 -3.62
N MET A 104 0.18 0.36 -4.19
CA MET A 104 -1.04 1.05 -3.77
C MET A 104 -1.88 1.45 -4.96
N LEU A 105 -3.18 1.16 -4.90
CA LEU A 105 -4.20 1.74 -5.76
C LEU A 105 -4.82 2.94 -5.07
N CYS A 106 -4.66 4.11 -5.68
CA CYS A 106 -5.16 5.38 -5.15
C CYS A 106 -6.01 6.11 -6.18
N SER A 107 -6.81 7.05 -5.70
CA SER A 107 -7.46 8.07 -6.53
C SER A 107 -6.50 9.22 -6.85
N SER A 108 -6.88 10.04 -7.82
CA SER A 108 -6.23 11.32 -8.11
C SER A 108 -6.23 12.31 -6.93
N THR A 109 -7.10 12.13 -5.93
CA THR A 109 -7.13 12.97 -4.70
C THR A 109 -6.24 12.43 -3.58
N GLY A 110 -5.57 11.30 -3.79
CA GLY A 110 -4.69 10.67 -2.81
C GLY A 110 -5.37 9.66 -1.87
N TYR A 111 -6.69 9.44 -2.01
CA TYR A 111 -7.37 8.37 -1.26
C TYR A 111 -6.90 6.99 -1.73
N THR A 112 -6.54 6.10 -0.80
CA THR A 112 -6.12 4.72 -1.10
C THR A 112 -7.31 3.76 -1.03
N TYR A 113 -7.52 2.96 -2.09
CA TYR A 113 -8.56 1.92 -2.12
C TYR A 113 -8.04 0.54 -1.76
N GLY A 114 -6.76 0.28 -2.03
CA GLY A 114 -6.16 -1.01 -1.77
C GLY A 114 -4.64 -0.92 -1.80
N PHE A 115 -4.01 -1.75 -0.98
CA PHE A 115 -2.57 -1.90 -1.02
C PHE A 115 -2.15 -3.33 -0.65
N ASP A 116 -0.95 -3.70 -1.08
CA ASP A 116 -0.26 -4.89 -0.60
C ASP A 116 1.24 -4.62 -0.46
N THR A 117 1.91 -5.37 0.42
CA THR A 117 3.33 -5.19 0.74
C THR A 117 4.19 -6.13 -0.09
N TYR A 118 5.14 -5.56 -0.84
CA TYR A 118 6.11 -6.33 -1.61
C TYR A 118 6.98 -7.19 -0.70
N CYS A 119 6.94 -8.50 -0.95
CA CYS A 119 7.62 -9.52 -0.14
C CYS A 119 8.61 -10.37 -0.96
N GLY A 120 9.09 -9.82 -2.07
CA GLY A 120 9.89 -10.53 -3.09
C GLY A 120 9.02 -11.01 -4.26
N ALA A 121 9.68 -11.52 -5.31
CA ALA A 121 9.00 -12.12 -6.45
C ALA A 121 8.35 -13.46 -6.03
N LYS A 122 7.06 -13.43 -5.70
CA LYS A 122 6.24 -14.63 -5.54
C LYS A 122 5.31 -14.82 -6.75
N GLY A 123 4.89 -16.06 -6.98
CA GLY A 123 3.71 -16.35 -7.80
C GLY A 123 2.45 -15.83 -7.12
N THR A 124 1.43 -15.51 -7.91
CA THR A 124 0.09 -15.19 -7.41
C THR A 124 -0.68 -16.47 -7.13
N SER A 125 -1.75 -16.35 -6.34
CA SER A 125 -2.73 -17.44 -6.15
C SER A 125 -3.52 -17.77 -7.42
N LYS A 126 -3.37 -16.96 -8.48
CA LYS A 126 -4.05 -17.08 -9.76
C LYS A 126 -3.13 -17.73 -10.81
N PRO A 127 -3.29 -19.03 -11.08
CA PRO A 127 -2.43 -19.74 -12.02
C PRO A 127 -2.45 -19.13 -13.42
N GLU A 128 -3.59 -18.57 -13.85
CA GLU A 128 -3.75 -17.99 -15.19
C GLU A 128 -2.86 -16.78 -15.47
N VAL A 129 -2.43 -16.04 -14.44
CA VAL A 129 -1.56 -14.85 -14.59
C VAL A 129 -0.14 -15.10 -14.11
N ASN A 130 0.20 -16.30 -13.63
CA ASN A 130 1.54 -16.60 -13.11
C ASN A 130 2.65 -16.54 -14.16
N THR A 131 2.29 -16.67 -15.45
CA THR A 131 3.21 -16.48 -16.58
C THR A 131 3.48 -15.00 -16.90
N LEU A 132 2.67 -14.07 -16.38
CA LEU A 132 2.85 -12.64 -16.60
C LEU A 132 4.00 -12.09 -15.74
N PRO A 133 4.67 -11.00 -16.15
CA PRO A 133 5.63 -10.31 -15.32
C PRO A 133 5.02 -9.82 -13.99
N LEU A 134 5.84 -9.70 -12.95
CA LEU A 134 5.40 -9.25 -11.62
C LEU A 134 4.58 -7.96 -11.66
N GLY A 135 5.04 -6.94 -12.39
CA GLY A 135 4.34 -5.66 -12.51
C GLY A 135 2.93 -5.83 -13.08
N SER A 136 2.75 -6.67 -14.09
CA SER A 136 1.43 -6.98 -14.64
C SER A 136 0.52 -7.65 -13.62
N ARG A 137 1.04 -8.61 -12.85
CA ARG A 137 0.25 -9.30 -11.81
C ARG A 137 -0.24 -8.36 -10.73
N VAL A 138 0.66 -7.49 -10.24
CA VAL A 138 0.32 -6.45 -9.25
C VAL A 138 -0.80 -5.55 -9.74
N ILE A 139 -0.73 -5.09 -11.00
CA ILE A 139 -1.77 -4.24 -11.58
C ILE A 139 -3.12 -4.98 -11.61
N LEU A 140 -3.14 -6.23 -12.07
CA LEU A 140 -4.38 -7.00 -12.13
C LEU A 140 -4.97 -7.26 -10.74
N ASP A 141 -4.15 -7.68 -9.78
CA ASP A 141 -4.58 -7.99 -8.41
C ASP A 141 -5.15 -6.74 -7.71
N LEU A 142 -4.53 -5.57 -7.90
CA LEU A 142 -5.04 -4.31 -7.32
C LEU A 142 -6.32 -3.83 -8.00
N LEU A 143 -6.53 -4.12 -9.28
CA LEU A 143 -7.72 -3.71 -10.02
C LEU A 143 -8.93 -4.66 -9.83
N ASP A 144 -8.74 -5.85 -9.28
CA ASP A 144 -9.84 -6.80 -9.04
C ASP A 144 -10.94 -6.27 -8.11
N ILE A 145 -10.63 -5.25 -7.30
CA ILE A 145 -11.60 -4.62 -6.40
C ILE A 145 -12.58 -3.70 -7.14
N ILE A 146 -12.32 -3.38 -8.42
CA ILE A 146 -13.15 -2.50 -9.24
C ILE A 146 -14.23 -3.33 -9.94
N SER A 147 -15.49 -3.03 -9.62
CA SER A 147 -16.65 -3.75 -10.18
C SER A 147 -17.01 -3.32 -11.60
N VAL A 148 -16.78 -2.05 -11.97
CA VAL A 148 -17.09 -1.51 -13.30
C VAL A 148 -15.83 -0.89 -13.93
N PRO A 149 -14.93 -1.70 -14.52
CA PRO A 149 -13.65 -1.24 -15.08
C PRO A 149 -13.76 -0.09 -16.08
N SER A 150 -14.86 -0.02 -16.85
CA SER A 150 -15.08 1.01 -17.87
C SER A 150 -15.19 2.43 -17.32
N ASP A 151 -15.64 2.56 -16.07
CA ASP A 151 -15.88 3.85 -15.42
C ASP A 151 -14.57 4.52 -14.99
N HIS A 152 -13.45 3.79 -15.07
CA HIS A 152 -12.16 4.24 -14.56
C HIS A 152 -11.08 4.24 -15.64
N VAL A 153 -10.13 5.17 -15.51
CA VAL A 153 -8.88 5.22 -16.25
C VAL A 153 -7.74 5.05 -15.26
N VAL A 154 -6.92 4.04 -15.49
CA VAL A 154 -5.81 3.68 -14.59
C VAL A 154 -4.49 4.20 -15.14
N PHE A 155 -3.73 4.85 -14.28
CA PHE A 155 -2.40 5.39 -14.56
C PHE A 155 -1.35 4.61 -13.76
N PHE A 156 -0.25 4.22 -14.41
CA PHE A 156 0.87 3.58 -13.73
C PHE A 156 2.19 3.97 -14.40
N ASP A 157 3.28 3.83 -13.64
CA ASP A 157 4.61 4.24 -14.09
C ASP A 157 5.24 3.27 -15.12
N ASN A 158 6.48 3.57 -15.51
CA ASN A 158 7.23 2.74 -16.45
C ASN A 158 7.73 1.41 -15.89
N TYR A 159 7.71 1.21 -14.57
CA TYR A 159 8.02 -0.07 -13.95
C TYR A 159 6.92 -1.09 -14.26
N PHE A 160 5.65 -0.69 -14.22
CA PHE A 160 4.52 -1.57 -14.53
C PHE A 160 4.21 -1.67 -16.03
N SER A 161 4.45 -0.59 -16.79
CA SER A 161 4.01 -0.48 -18.19
C SER A 161 4.64 -1.52 -19.13
N SER A 162 3.78 -2.19 -19.91
CA SER A 162 4.17 -3.04 -21.04
C SER A 162 3.04 -3.18 -22.06
N HIS A 163 3.37 -3.43 -23.33
CA HIS A 163 2.38 -3.68 -24.39
C HIS A 163 1.43 -4.84 -24.04
N GLY A 164 1.98 -5.94 -23.49
CA GLY A 164 1.17 -7.11 -23.12
C GLY A 164 0.14 -6.79 -22.04
N LEU A 165 0.53 -5.99 -21.04
CA LEU A 165 -0.40 -5.53 -20.00
C LEU A 165 -1.49 -4.64 -20.58
N LEU A 166 -1.16 -3.65 -21.41
CA LEU A 166 -2.14 -2.74 -22.01
C LEU A 166 -3.15 -3.48 -22.90
N LYS A 167 -2.70 -4.48 -23.66
CA LYS A 167 -3.59 -5.35 -24.45
C LYS A 167 -4.57 -6.11 -23.55
N LEU A 168 -4.05 -6.73 -22.48
CA LEU A 168 -4.87 -7.50 -21.54
C LEU A 168 -5.90 -6.62 -20.80
N LEU A 169 -5.51 -5.41 -20.39
CA LEU A 169 -6.41 -4.45 -19.76
C LEU A 169 -7.52 -4.03 -20.72
N LYS A 170 -7.19 -3.76 -21.99
CA LYS A 170 -8.18 -3.47 -23.03
C LYS A 170 -9.15 -4.62 -23.25
N GLU A 171 -8.67 -5.87 -23.29
CA GLU A 171 -9.52 -7.07 -23.40
C GLU A 171 -10.48 -7.22 -22.20
N ARG A 172 -10.09 -6.72 -21.02
CA ARG A 172 -10.92 -6.65 -19.81
C ARG A 172 -11.81 -5.40 -19.72
N GLY A 173 -11.84 -4.56 -20.76
CA GLY A 173 -12.60 -3.31 -20.76
C GLY A 173 -12.03 -2.21 -19.85
N GLN A 174 -10.81 -2.38 -19.33
CA GLN A 174 -10.15 -1.41 -18.48
C GLN A 174 -9.38 -0.39 -19.32
N ARG A 175 -9.73 0.89 -19.17
CA ARG A 175 -8.93 1.99 -19.74
C ARG A 175 -7.66 2.17 -18.90
N ALA A 176 -6.50 2.24 -19.55
CA ALA A 176 -5.22 2.42 -18.86
C ALA A 176 -4.19 3.16 -19.71
N THR A 177 -3.30 3.89 -19.04
CA THR A 177 -2.15 4.56 -19.67
C THR A 177 -0.94 4.57 -18.72
N GLY A 178 0.25 4.69 -19.30
CA GLY A 178 1.49 4.73 -18.55
C GLY A 178 2.67 5.04 -19.45
N THR A 179 3.74 5.53 -18.85
CA THR A 179 5.00 5.80 -19.57
C THR A 179 5.69 4.47 -19.91
N VAL A 180 6.18 4.29 -21.14
CA VAL A 180 6.91 3.07 -21.52
C VAL A 180 8.40 3.38 -21.67
N ARG A 181 9.27 2.48 -21.20
CA ARG A 181 10.72 2.58 -21.46
C ARG A 181 11.03 2.08 -22.87
N ASP A 182 11.95 2.74 -23.58
CA ASP A 182 12.42 2.34 -24.92
C ASP A 182 12.75 0.85 -25.02
N ASN A 183 13.47 0.31 -24.03
CA ASN A 183 13.87 -1.09 -24.01
C ASN A 183 12.72 -2.10 -23.78
N ARG A 184 11.46 -1.63 -23.63
CA ARG A 184 10.25 -2.45 -23.47
C ARG A 184 9.29 -2.36 -24.66
N MET A 185 9.69 -1.70 -25.74
CA MET A 185 8.87 -1.46 -26.93
C MET A 185 8.88 -2.61 -27.95
N ARG A 186 9.44 -3.79 -27.61
CA ARG A 186 9.52 -4.96 -28.51
C ARG A 186 10.06 -4.60 -29.92
N LYS A 187 11.12 -3.78 -29.99
CA LYS A 187 11.74 -3.29 -31.23
C LYS A 187 10.88 -2.34 -32.07
N CYS A 188 9.85 -1.72 -31.50
CA CYS A 188 9.17 -0.58 -32.12
C CYS A 188 9.93 0.71 -31.76
N PRO A 189 10.64 1.36 -32.70
CA PRO A 189 11.42 2.56 -32.40
C PRO A 189 10.52 3.79 -32.21
N PHE A 190 10.88 4.70 -31.29
CA PHE A 190 10.16 5.97 -31.09
C PHE A 190 10.37 6.96 -32.23
N PHE A 191 11.51 6.85 -32.91
CA PHE A 191 11.90 7.70 -34.02
C PHE A 191 12.36 6.79 -35.16
N GLY A 192 11.90 7.07 -36.38
CA GLY A 192 12.41 6.39 -37.57
C GLY A 192 13.89 6.73 -37.74
N THR A 193 14.76 5.75 -37.52
CA THR A 193 16.14 5.77 -38.00
C THR A 193 16.24 4.90 -39.23
#